data_AF-A0A955PSX7-F1
#
_entry.id   AF-A0A955PSX7-F1
#
_cell.length_a   1.000
_cell.length_b   1.000
_cell.length_c   1.000
_cell.angle_alpha   90.00
_cell.angle_beta   90.00
_cell.angle_gamma   90.00
#
_symmetry.space_group_name_H-M   'P 1'
#
loop_
_entity.id
_entity.type
_entity.pdbx_description
1 polymer ?
#
loop_
_entity_poly.entity_id
_entity_poly.type
_entity_poly.pdbx_seq_one_letter_code
_entity_poly.pdbx_strand_id
1 'polypeptide(L)'
;MKRNASQSGLILLLVLWIMIVLTLLATAFYQLTSLEIQTSHNDMDKLQARLLADSALEFARAVLHEENDGTSDDMTGLWSGSGTLFQETTLGEGVFQIYTADLDAEEGGTRFGLRDEASKLNL
;
A
#
# COMPACT_ATOMS: atom_id res chain seq x y z
N MET A 1 -58.89 -4.46 -42.50
CA MET A 1 -57.97 -3.81 -41.54
C MET A 1 -56.53 -3.96 -42.05
N LYS A 2 -56.03 -2.99 -42.84
CA LYS A 2 -54.65 -2.99 -43.36
C LYS A 2 -53.72 -2.62 -42.20
N ARG A 3 -52.91 -3.57 -41.73
CA ARG A 3 -51.98 -3.34 -40.62
C ARG A 3 -50.77 -2.55 -41.14
N ASN A 4 -50.50 -1.43 -40.48
CA ASN A 4 -49.48 -0.45 -40.81
C ASN A 4 -48.06 -1.03 -40.61
N ALA A 5 -47.54 -1.79 -41.58
CA ALA A 5 -46.19 -2.35 -41.51
C ALA A 5 -45.09 -1.27 -41.41
N SER A 6 -45.34 -0.05 -41.92
CA SER A 6 -44.38 1.06 -41.83
C SER A 6 -44.22 1.64 -40.42
N GLN A 7 -45.27 1.61 -39.60
CA GLN A 7 -45.22 2.13 -38.22
C GLN A 7 -44.38 1.21 -37.32
N SER A 8 -44.46 -0.11 -37.50
CA SER A 8 -43.64 -1.06 -36.74
C SER A 8 -42.14 -0.91 -37.01
N GLY A 9 -41.75 -0.65 -38.27
CA GLY A 9 -40.33 -0.42 -38.62
C GLY A 9 -39.77 0.87 -38.03
N LEU A 10 -40.56 1.95 -38.05
CA LEU A 10 -40.17 3.23 -37.46
C LEU A 10 -39.99 3.13 -35.93
N ILE A 11 -40.90 2.44 -35.25
CA ILE A 11 -40.83 2.21 -33.80
C ILE A 11 -39.56 1.43 -33.43
N LEU A 12 -39.23 0.39 -34.19
CA LEU A 12 -38.01 -0.40 -33.97
C LEU A 12 -36.75 0.48 -34.06
N LEU A 13 -36.69 1.34 -35.08
CA LEU A 13 -35.56 2.24 -35.30
C LEU A 13 -35.40 3.24 -34.15
N LEU A 14 -36.51 3.77 -33.64
CA LEU A 14 -36.53 4.68 -32.50
C LEU A 14 -36.05 3.97 -31.22
N VAL A 15 -36.52 2.76 -30.96
CA VAL A 15 -36.09 1.95 -29.80
C VAL A 15 -34.60 1.61 -29.91
N LEU A 16 -34.11 1.22 -31.09
CA LEU A 16 -32.70 0.95 -31.32
C LEU A 16 -31.85 2.19 -31.02
N TRP A 17 -32.31 3.36 -31.45
CA TRP A 17 -31.61 4.63 -31.20
C TRP A 17 -31.54 4.95 -29.71
N ILE A 18 -32.65 4.78 -28.98
CA ILE A 18 -32.67 4.95 -27.52
C ILE A 18 -31.71 3.97 -26.85
N MET A 19 -31.70 2.70 -27.27
CA MET A 19 -30.77 1.68 -26.78
C MET A 19 -29.31 2.09 -26.99
N ILE A 20 -28.96 2.63 -28.16
CA ILE A 20 -27.60 3.11 -28.45
C ILE A 20 -27.21 4.23 -27.48
N VAL A 21 -28.09 5.23 -27.31
CA VAL A 21 -27.85 6.35 -26.40
C VAL A 21 -27.69 5.87 -24.96
N LEU A 22 -28.57 4.97 -24.50
CA LEU A 22 -28.48 4.39 -23.16
C LEU A 22 -27.19 3.59 -22.96
N THR A 23 -26.77 2.82 -23.97
CA THR A 23 -25.54 2.02 -23.89
C THR A 23 -24.30 2.90 -23.83
N LEU A 24 -24.27 4.01 -24.60
CA LEU A 24 -23.20 5.01 -24.53
C LEU A 24 -23.12 5.64 -23.13
N LEU A 25 -24.27 6.05 -22.57
CA LEU A 25 -24.33 6.62 -21.22
C LEU A 25 -23.87 5.63 -20.16
N ALA A 26 -24.36 4.38 -20.22
CA ALA A 26 -23.96 3.33 -19.29
C ALA A 26 -22.46 3.04 -19.37
N THR A 27 -21.89 3.00 -20.58
CA THR A 27 -20.46 2.75 -20.79
C THR A 27 -19.61 3.89 -20.23
N ALA A 28 -20.01 5.15 -20.46
CA ALA A 28 -19.32 6.31 -19.91
C ALA A 28 -19.35 6.33 -18.38
N PHE A 29 -20.51 6.02 -17.79
CA PHE A 29 -20.65 5.92 -16.34
C PHE A 29 -19.82 4.79 -15.74
N TYR A 30 -19.76 3.63 -16.41
CA TYR A 30 -18.95 2.50 -15.99
C TYR A 30 -17.45 2.87 -15.96
N GLN A 31 -16.96 3.55 -17.00
CA GLN A 31 -15.56 4.00 -17.04
C GLN A 31 -15.23 4.98 -15.91
N LEU A 32 -16.12 5.96 -15.67
CA LEU A 32 -15.93 6.95 -14.61
C LEU A 32 -15.86 6.29 -13.22
N THR A 33 -16.84 5.41 -12.93
CA THR A 33 -16.89 4.67 -11.66
C THR A 33 -15.68 3.74 -11.49
N SER A 34 -15.25 3.08 -12.57
CA SER A 34 -14.09 2.18 -12.52
C SER A 34 -12.79 2.92 -12.22
N LEU A 35 -12.62 4.14 -12.76
CA LEU A 35 -11.47 4.99 -12.45
C LEU A 35 -11.47 5.45 -10.99
N GLU A 36 -12.63 5.90 -10.48
CA GLU A 36 -12.77 6.39 -9.11
C GLU A 36 -12.48 5.29 -8.07
N ILE A 37 -12.95 4.06 -8.33
CA ILE A 37 -12.67 2.89 -7.48
C ILE A 37 -11.17 2.60 -7.44
N GLN A 38 -10.47 2.62 -8.58
CA GLN A 38 -9.03 2.37 -8.63
C GLN A 38 -8.24 3.43 -7.84
N THR A 39 -8.62 4.70 -7.93
CA THR A 39 -7.98 5.75 -7.15
C THR A 39 -8.26 5.61 -5.65
N SER A 40 -9.48 5.26 -5.27
CA SER A 40 -9.85 5.10 -3.85
C SER A 40 -9.13 3.95 -3.17
N HIS A 41 -8.85 2.86 -3.90
CA HIS A 41 -8.07 1.73 -3.34
C HIS A 41 -6.62 2.14 -3.09
N ASN A 42 -6.01 2.83 -4.04
CA ASN A 42 -4.62 3.29 -3.90
C ASN A 42 -4.44 4.28 -2.73
N ASP A 43 -5.40 5.18 -2.52
CA ASP A 43 -5.36 6.10 -1.39
C ASP A 43 -5.48 5.37 -0.04
N MET A 44 -6.31 4.33 0.04
CA MET A 44 -6.42 3.49 1.24
C MET A 44 -5.14 2.71 1.51
N ASP A 45 -4.57 2.08 0.48
CA ASP A 45 -3.33 1.30 0.58
C ASP A 45 -2.17 2.20 1.03
N LYS A 46 -2.11 3.43 0.51
CA LYS A 46 -1.10 4.42 0.90
C LYS A 46 -1.25 4.85 2.35
N LEU A 47 -2.47 5.07 2.82
CA LEU A 47 -2.74 5.37 4.23
C LEU A 47 -2.34 4.19 5.12
N GLN A 48 -2.70 2.97 4.73
CA GLN A 48 -2.35 1.75 5.47
C GLN A 48 -0.83 1.56 5.55
N ALA A 49 -0.12 1.71 4.43
CA ALA A 49 1.34 1.63 4.40
C ALA A 49 2.00 2.68 5.31
N ARG A 50 1.45 3.90 5.34
CA ARG A 50 1.96 4.97 6.21
C ARG A 50 1.72 4.66 7.69
N LEU A 51 0.54 4.20 8.05
CA LEU A 51 0.21 3.83 9.43
C LEU A 51 1.03 2.62 9.90
N LEU A 52 1.29 1.65 9.02
CA LEU A 52 2.19 0.53 9.30
C LEU A 52 3.62 1.02 9.54
N ALA A 53 4.12 1.97 8.73
CA ALA A 53 5.44 2.56 8.93
C ALA A 53 5.54 3.35 10.24
N ASP A 54 4.52 4.14 10.59
CA ASP A 54 4.49 4.87 11.88
C ASP A 54 4.46 3.88 13.06
N SER A 55 3.74 2.77 12.93
CA SER A 55 3.70 1.72 13.95
C SER A 55 5.05 1.00 14.09
N ALA A 56 5.75 0.76 12.97
CA ALA A 56 7.09 0.20 12.98
C ALA A 56 8.08 1.11 13.74
N LEU A 57 7.93 2.43 13.61
CA LEU A 57 8.74 3.40 14.35
C LEU A 57 8.48 3.34 15.86
N GLU A 58 7.21 3.27 16.28
CA GLU A 58 6.88 3.14 17.70
C GLU A 58 7.34 1.79 18.26
N PHE A 59 7.25 0.71 17.48
CA PHE A 59 7.80 -0.60 17.86
C PHE A 59 9.32 -0.53 18.07
N ALA A 60 10.05 0.09 17.13
CA ALA A 60 11.49 0.29 17.25
C ALA A 60 11.86 1.10 18.50
N ARG A 61 11.08 2.14 18.84
CA ARG A 61 11.29 2.93 20.07
C ARG A 61 11.02 2.10 21.33
N ALA A 62 9.99 1.27 21.33
CA ALA A 62 9.70 0.40 22.47
C ALA A 62 10.85 -0.59 22.73
N VAL A 63 11.39 -1.21 21.68
CA VAL A 63 12.56 -2.10 21.76
C VAL A 63 13.77 -1.37 22.34
N LEU A 64 14.06 -0.16 21.83
CA LEU A 64 15.18 0.65 22.34
C LEU A 64 14.98 1.07 23.80
N HIS A 65 13.74 1.35 24.23
CA HIS A 65 13.45 1.72 25.60
C HIS A 65 13.60 0.55 26.57
N GLU A 66 13.09 -0.63 26.19
CA GLU A 66 13.23 -1.86 26.97
C GLU A 66 14.70 -2.26 27.15
N GLU A 67 15.52 -2.07 26.12
CA GLU A 67 16.94 -2.40 26.15
C GLU A 67 17.77 -1.42 26.98
N ASN A 68 17.42 -0.12 26.98
CA ASN A 68 18.12 0.90 27.76
C ASN A 68 17.94 0.74 29.29
N ASP A 69 16.92 0.00 29.74
CA ASP A 69 16.75 -0.37 31.16
C ASP A 69 17.75 -1.47 31.60
N GLY A 70 18.44 -2.12 30.65
CA GLY A 70 19.55 -3.06 30.87
C GLY A 70 20.91 -2.39 30.66
N THR A 71 21.79 -2.46 31.66
CA THR A 71 23.09 -1.75 31.76
C THR A 71 24.20 -2.16 30.78
N SER A 72 23.95 -2.26 29.47
CA SER A 72 25.03 -2.38 28.47
C SER A 72 24.64 -1.73 27.14
N ASP A 73 25.27 -0.59 26.83
CA ASP A 73 25.20 0.12 25.55
C ASP A 73 26.06 -0.62 24.49
N ASP A 74 25.79 -1.92 24.33
CA ASP A 74 26.55 -2.79 23.45
C ASP A 74 25.98 -2.69 22.03
N MET A 75 26.84 -2.49 21.03
CA MET A 75 26.44 -2.44 19.61
C MET A 75 25.87 -3.77 19.07
N THR A 76 25.78 -4.81 19.91
CA THR A 76 25.22 -6.13 19.61
C THR A 76 23.81 -6.34 20.17
N GLY A 77 23.18 -5.29 20.65
CA GLY A 77 21.84 -5.32 21.24
C GLY A 77 20.75 -5.90 20.34
N LEU A 78 19.58 -6.22 20.90
CA LEU A 78 18.43 -6.73 20.13
C LEU A 78 18.04 -5.75 19.02
N TRP A 79 18.26 -4.46 19.22
CA TRP A 79 18.04 -3.41 18.24
C TRP A 79 18.94 -3.51 16.98
N SER A 80 20.14 -4.08 17.07
CA SER A 80 21.18 -3.95 16.03
C SER A 80 21.11 -5.00 14.92
N GLY A 81 20.18 -5.95 15.02
CA GLY A 81 19.90 -6.92 13.95
C GLY A 81 20.42 -8.33 14.17
N SER A 82 20.74 -8.71 15.41
CA SER A 82 21.13 -10.07 15.78
C SER A 82 19.97 -11.08 15.78
N GLY A 83 18.72 -10.63 15.58
CA GLY A 83 17.52 -11.47 15.61
C GLY A 83 16.52 -11.21 14.47
N THR A 84 15.48 -12.05 14.40
CA THR A 84 14.40 -11.99 13.39
C THR A 84 13.33 -10.94 13.70
N LEU A 85 13.50 -10.17 14.77
CA LEU A 85 12.49 -9.27 15.35
C LEU A 85 11.94 -8.25 14.34
N PHE A 86 12.81 -7.76 13.45
CA PHE A 86 12.51 -6.72 12.45
C PHE A 86 12.31 -7.26 11.03
N GLN A 87 12.36 -8.58 10.84
CA GLN A 87 12.28 -9.19 9.51
C GLN A 87 10.84 -9.33 9.01
N GLU A 88 9.93 -9.76 9.89
CA GLU A 88 8.52 -9.94 9.54
C GLU A 88 7.64 -9.75 10.78
N THR A 89 7.23 -8.52 11.06
CA THR A 89 6.32 -8.22 12.17
C THR A 89 4.91 -8.00 11.63
N THR A 90 3.98 -8.85 12.05
CA THR A 90 2.57 -8.73 11.71
C THR A 90 1.87 -7.71 12.61
N LEU A 91 1.13 -6.78 12.01
CA LEU A 91 0.32 -5.80 12.73
C LEU A 91 -1.05 -5.67 12.06
N GLY A 92 -2.05 -6.31 12.67
CA GLY A 92 -3.39 -6.40 12.09
C GLY A 92 -3.36 -7.22 10.79
N GLU A 93 -3.76 -6.60 9.68
CA GLU A 93 -3.77 -7.21 8.33
C GLU A 93 -2.49 -6.92 7.53
N GLY A 94 -1.56 -6.14 8.08
CA GLY A 94 -0.33 -5.73 7.42
C GLY A 94 0.92 -6.36 8.02
N VAL A 95 2.01 -6.33 7.26
CA VAL A 95 3.34 -6.73 7.70
C VAL A 95 4.28 -5.56 7.49
N PHE A 96 5.16 -5.31 8.46
CA PHE A 96 6.26 -4.37 8.28
C PHE A 96 7.61 -5.05 8.55
N GLN A 97 8.64 -4.47 7.94
CA GLN A 97 10.03 -4.89 8.06
C GLN A 97 10.90 -3.65 8.22
N ILE A 98 11.92 -3.73 9.09
CA ILE A 98 12.88 -2.65 9.29
C ILE A 98 14.27 -3.16 8.89
N TYR A 99 14.88 -2.49 7.93
CA TYR A 99 16.20 -2.85 7.40
C TYR A 99 17.07 -1.61 7.19
N THR A 100 18.37 -1.84 7.24
CA THR A 100 19.42 -0.86 6.96
C THR A 100 20.37 -1.41 5.89
N ALA A 101 21.09 -0.52 5.23
CA ALA A 101 22.13 -0.93 4.29
C ALA A 101 23.29 -1.58 5.05
N ASP A 102 23.64 -2.79 4.64
CA ASP A 102 24.84 -3.47 5.10
C ASP A 102 26.03 -2.90 4.33
N LEU A 103 26.80 -2.06 5.00
CA LEU A 103 28.00 -1.43 4.44
C LEU A 103 29.25 -2.28 4.66
N ASP A 104 29.15 -3.34 5.45
CA ASP A 104 30.26 -4.23 5.76
C ASP A 104 30.28 -5.46 4.83
N ALA A 105 29.17 -5.73 4.13
CA ALA A 105 29.09 -6.74 3.08
C ALA A 105 29.82 -6.29 1.80
N GLU A 106 30.77 -7.11 1.31
CA GLU A 106 31.58 -6.82 0.11
C GLU A 106 30.73 -6.62 -1.18
N GLU A 107 29.56 -7.25 -1.27
CA GLU A 107 28.64 -7.13 -2.42
C GLU A 107 27.49 -6.14 -2.19
N GLY A 108 27.44 -5.48 -1.04
CA GLY A 108 26.29 -4.70 -0.59
C GLY A 108 25.12 -5.60 -0.20
N GLY A 109 24.64 -5.45 1.04
CA GLY A 109 23.56 -6.27 1.58
C GLY A 109 22.48 -5.43 2.27
N THR A 110 21.39 -6.08 2.67
CA THR A 110 20.40 -5.50 3.58
C THR A 110 20.47 -6.23 4.91
N ARG A 111 20.70 -5.48 5.98
CA ARG A 111 20.67 -5.99 7.36
C ARG A 111 19.35 -5.60 8.01
N PHE A 112 18.61 -6.54 8.57
CA PHE A 112 17.40 -6.23 9.34
C PHE A 112 17.78 -5.65 10.70
N GLY A 113 17.11 -4.58 11.13
CA GLY A 113 17.40 -3.89 12.40
C GLY A 113 17.70 -2.40 12.25
N LEU A 114 18.06 -1.78 13.37
CA LEU A 114 18.34 -0.35 13.47
C LEU A 114 19.84 -0.09 13.32
N ARG A 115 20.17 1.16 12.98
CA ARG A 115 21.55 1.63 12.84
C ARG A 115 21.74 2.90 13.64
N ASP A 116 22.82 2.93 14.41
CA ASP A 116 23.26 4.15 15.08
C ASP A 116 23.94 5.10 14.08
N GLU A 117 23.32 6.25 13.85
CA GLU A 117 23.88 7.32 13.01
C GLU A 117 24.93 8.16 13.76
N ALA A 118 24.95 8.15 15.10
CA ALA A 118 25.95 8.87 15.89
C ALA A 118 27.35 8.24 15.79
N SER A 119 27.44 6.97 15.38
CA SER A 119 28.69 6.31 15.02
C SER A 119 29.39 6.89 13.79
N LYS A 120 28.68 7.70 12.97
CA LYS A 120 29.26 8.34 11.79
C LYS A 120 29.88 9.69 12.14
N LEU A 121 30.88 10.09 11.36
CA LEU A 121 31.42 11.45 11.39
C LEU A 121 30.34 12.44 10.96
N ASN A 122 30.05 13.42 11.83
CA ASN A 122 29.15 14.52 11.51
C ASN A 122 29.89 15.51 10.57
N LEU A 123 29.33 15.73 9.37
CA LEU A 123 29.90 16.58 8.33
C LEU A 123 29.31 17.98 8.33
#